data_AF-A0A377AGU8-F1
#
_entry.id   AF-A0A377AGU8-F1
#
_cell.length_a   1.000
_cell.length_b   1.000
_cell.length_c   1.000
_cell.angle_alpha   90.00
_cell.angle_beta   90.00
_cell.angle_gamma   90.00
#
_symmetry.space_group_name_H-M   'P 1'
#
loop_
_entity.id
_entity.type
_entity.pdbx_description
1 polymer ?
#
loop_
_entity_poly.entity_id
_entity_poly.type
_entity_poly.pdbx_seq_one_letter_code
_entity_poly.pdbx_strand_id
1 'polypeptide(L)' 'MTYRITKGEDLREQGYMGLHTVGRGSERSPVLLALDYNPTGDKEAPVYACLVGKGITFDSGGYSIKQTAFMTR' A
#
# COMPACT_ATOMS: atom_id res chain seq x y z
N MET A 1 -16.13 -0.29 11.98
CA MET A 1 -14.85 -0.13 11.28
C MET A 1 -14.08 -1.44 11.40
N THR A 2 -13.75 -2.04 10.28
CA THR A 2 -12.92 -3.26 10.20
C THR A 2 -11.76 -3.00 9.24
N TYR A 3 -10.70 -3.78 9.33
CA TYR A 3 -9.57 -3.65 8.42
C TYR A 3 -8.78 -4.94 8.30
N ARG A 4 -8.00 -5.05 7.23
CA ARG A 4 -7.04 -6.12 6.96
C ARG A 4 -5.71 -5.51 6.53
N ILE A 5 -4.62 -6.05 7.08
CA ILE A 5 -3.26 -5.71 6.68
C ILE A 5 -2.66 -6.91 5.96
N THR A 6 -2.08 -6.68 4.80
CA THR A 6 -1.27 -7.66 4.06
C THR A 6 0.10 -7.04 3.83
N LYS A 7 1.18 -7.73 4.23
CA LYS A 7 2.53 -7.15 4.22
C LYS A 7 3.59 -8.14 3.74
N GLY A 8 4.72 -7.62 3.26
CA GLY A 8 5.88 -8.43 2.93
C GLY A 8 5.56 -9.55 1.93
N GLU A 9 5.94 -10.78 2.26
CA GLU A 9 5.82 -11.94 1.37
C GLU A 9 4.36 -12.33 1.09
N ASP A 10 3.44 -12.08 2.03
CA ASP A 10 2.00 -12.32 1.82
C ASP A 10 1.48 -11.54 0.61
N LEU A 11 2.06 -10.37 0.31
CA LEU A 11 1.71 -9.60 -0.88
C LEU A 11 2.14 -10.32 -2.16
N ARG A 12 3.29 -11.00 -2.15
CA ARG A 12 3.76 -11.80 -3.28
C ARG A 12 2.89 -13.03 -3.47
N GLU A 13 2.60 -13.74 -2.39
CA GLU A 13 1.80 -14.96 -2.40
C GLU A 13 0.36 -14.70 -2.88
N GLN A 14 -0.22 -13.56 -2.51
CA GLN A 14 -1.56 -13.15 -2.94
C GLN A 14 -1.58 -12.42 -4.31
N GLY A 15 -0.44 -12.31 -5.00
CA GLY A 15 -0.37 -11.74 -6.35
C GLY A 15 -0.40 -10.21 -6.42
N TYR A 16 -0.19 -9.49 -5.31
CA TYR A 16 -0.04 -8.02 -5.27
C TYR A 16 1.34 -7.57 -5.78
N MET A 17 1.71 -8.03 -6.98
CA MET A 17 3.07 -7.97 -7.51
C MET A 17 3.59 -6.55 -7.69
N GLY A 18 2.74 -5.58 -8.05
CA GLY A 18 3.14 -4.18 -8.19
C GLY A 18 3.64 -3.59 -6.86
N LEU A 19 2.85 -3.74 -5.80
CA LEU A 19 3.19 -3.22 -4.47
C LEU A 19 4.39 -3.95 -3.87
N HIS A 20 4.40 -5.28 -3.94
CA HIS A 20 5.52 -6.09 -3.47
C HIS A 20 6.83 -5.72 -4.20
N THR A 21 6.78 -5.61 -5.53
CA THR A 21 8.00 -5.36 -6.33
C THR A 21 8.62 -4.00 -6.07
N VAL A 22 7.80 -2.97 -5.86
CA VAL A 22 8.30 -1.63 -5.53
C VAL A 22 8.92 -1.61 -4.13
N GLY A 23 8.26 -2.22 -3.14
CA GLY A 23 8.68 -2.11 -1.73
C GLY A 23 9.75 -3.09 -1.27
N ARG A 24 9.96 -4.23 -1.95
CA ARG A 24 10.87 -5.30 -1.48
C ARG A 24 12.34 -4.88 -1.35
N GLY A 25 12.75 -3.75 -1.93
CA GLY A 25 14.12 -3.23 -1.82
C GLY A 25 14.41 -2.49 -0.51
N SER A 26 13.39 -2.20 0.29
CA SER A 26 13.52 -1.55 1.60
C SER A 26 13.61 -2.59 2.73
N GLU A 27 14.40 -2.32 3.77
CA GLU A 27 14.40 -3.11 5.01
C GLU A 27 13.03 -3.10 5.72
N ARG A 28 12.23 -2.05 5.49
CA ARG A 28 10.84 -1.96 5.95
C ARG A 28 9.92 -2.53 4.88
N SER A 29 9.22 -3.62 5.19
CA SER A 29 8.38 -4.36 4.24
C SER A 29 7.22 -3.53 3.67
N PRO A 30 6.79 -3.78 2.41
CA PRO A 30 5.59 -3.15 1.84
C PRO A 30 4.31 -3.58 2.56
N VAL A 31 3.29 -2.72 2.52
CA VAL A 31 2.00 -2.93 3.22
C VAL A 31 0.82 -2.51 2.34
N LEU A 32 -0.21 -3.36 2.28
CA LEU A 32 -1.55 -3.02 1.84
C LEU A 32 -2.47 -2.96 3.05
N LEU A 33 -3.08 -1.79 3.30
CA LEU A 33 -4.18 -1.62 4.23
C LEU A 33 -5.50 -1.61 3.44
N ALA A 34 -6.38 -2.57 3.73
CA ALA A 34 -7.76 -2.55 3.28
C ALA A 34 -8.65 -2.25 4.49
N LEU A 35 -9.19 -1.04 4.55
CA LEU A 35 -10.03 -0.56 5.64
C LEU A 35 -11.47 -0.40 5.14
N ASP A 36 -12.42 -0.84 5.96
CA ASP A 36 -13.84 -0.79 5.68
C ASP A 36 -14.58 0.00 6.77
N TYR A 37 -15.15 1.12 6.34
CA TYR A 37 -16.07 1.91 7.12
C TYR A 37 -17.51 1.65 6.65
N ASN A 38 -18.18 0.76 7.37
CA ASN A 38 -19.59 0.47 7.17
C ASN A 38 -20.42 1.06 8.32
N PRO A 39 -21.11 2.21 8.10
CA PRO A 39 -21.91 2.86 9.12
C PRO A 39 -23.25 2.16 9.38
N THR A 40 -23.78 1.39 8.43
CA THR A 40 -25.07 0.70 8.58
C THR A 40 -24.95 -0.60 9.35
N GLY A 41 -23.75 -1.21 9.36
CA GLY A 41 -23.49 -2.50 10.01
C GLY A 41 -23.99 -3.71 9.21
N ASP A 42 -24.74 -3.49 8.12
CA ASP A 42 -25.17 -4.54 7.20
C ASP A 42 -24.00 -4.92 6.28
N LYS A 43 -23.57 -6.19 6.36
CA LYS A 43 -22.43 -6.70 5.59
C LYS A 43 -22.64 -6.66 4.08
N GLU A 44 -23.88 -6.64 3.62
CA GLU A 44 -24.24 -6.62 2.19
C GLU A 44 -24.57 -5.21 1.68
N ALA A 45 -24.40 -4.17 2.53
CA ALA A 45 -24.61 -2.79 2.11
C ALA A 45 -23.71 -2.43 0.91
N PRO A 46 -24.22 -1.72 -0.12
CA PRO A 46 -23.44 -1.40 -1.30
C PRO A 46 -22.30 -0.43 -0.95
N VAL A 47 -21.11 -0.72 -1.47
CA VAL A 47 -19.96 0.18 -1.35
C VAL A 47 -20.19 1.40 -2.24
N TYR A 48 -20.44 2.55 -1.62
CA TYR A 48 -20.69 3.80 -2.35
C TYR A 48 -19.41 4.35 -3.00
N ALA A 49 -18.28 4.27 -2.31
CA ALA A 49 -17.01 4.82 -2.78
C ALA A 49 -15.83 3.97 -2.28
N CYS A 50 -14.78 3.92 -3.11
CA CYS A 50 -13.49 3.34 -2.76
C CYS A 50 -12.43 4.44 -2.81
N LEU A 51 -11.66 4.60 -1.73
CA LEU A 51 -10.51 5.51 -1.69
C LEU A 51 -9.22 4.69 -1.83
N VAL A 52 -8.37 5.06 -2.78
CA VAL A 52 -7.06 4.43 -3.00
C VAL A 52 -5.97 5.49 -2.87
N GLY A 53 -5.03 5.27 -1.97
CA GLY A 53 -3.94 6.20 -1.68
C GLY A 53 -2.57 5.63 -2.03
N LYS A 54 -1.70 6.44 -2.66
CA LYS A 54 -0.28 6.11 -2.82
C LYS A 54 0.44 6.31 -1.49
N GLY A 55 0.86 5.21 -0.86
CA GLY A 55 1.54 5.20 0.44
C GLY A 55 3.07 5.05 0.38
N ILE A 56 3.75 5.66 -0.60
CA ILE A 56 5.22 5.63 -0.63
C ILE A 56 5.76 6.56 0.47
N THR A 57 6.29 5.97 1.53
CA THR A 57 6.77 6.71 2.72
C THR A 57 8.11 7.40 2.51
N PHE A 58 8.88 6.97 1.50
CA PHE A 58 10.08 7.64 1.00
C PHE A 58 10.35 7.16 -0.45
N ASP A 59 10.73 8.08 -1.34
CA ASP A 59 10.97 7.77 -2.77
C ASP A 59 12.37 8.21 -3.20
N SER A 60 13.33 7.27 -3.19
CA SER A 60 14.67 7.50 -3.75
C SER A 60 14.71 7.47 -5.29
N GLY A 61 13.64 7.02 -5.94
CA GLY A 61 13.62 6.68 -7.37
C GLY A 61 14.07 5.24 -7.68
N GLY A 62 14.56 4.48 -6.69
CA GLY A 62 15.10 3.14 -6.90
C GLY A 62 16.45 3.17 -7.63
N TYR A 63 16.71 2.18 -8.51
CA TYR A 63 17.92 2.19 -9.35
C TYR A 63 17.99 3.43 -10.25
N SER A 64 16.83 3.93 -10.70
CA SER A 64 16.70 5.22 -11.38
C SER A 64 16.73 6.36 -10.36
N ILE A 65 17.89 6.52 -9.71
CA ILE A 65 18.06 7.38 -8.55
C ILE A 65 17.79 8.85 -8.87
N LYS A 66 17.01 9.53 -8.02
CA LYS A 66 16.79 10.97 -8.17
C LYS A 66 18.07 11.75 -7.80
N GLN A 67 18.26 12.93 -8.38
CA GLN A 67 19.29 13.86 -7.91
C GLN A 67 18.92 14.40 -6.51
N THR A 68 19.91 14.78 -5.70
CA THR A 68 19.69 15.27 -4.33
C THR A 68 18.68 16.42 -4.24
N ALA A 69 18.69 17.35 -5.20
CA ALA A 69 17.74 18.46 -5.25
C ALA A 69 16.26 18.01 -5.40
N PHE A 70 16.03 16.80 -5.92
CA PHE A 70 14.70 16.18 -6.07
C PHE A 70 14.48 15.02 -5.09
N MET A 71 15.40 14.80 -4.14
CA MET A 71 15.36 13.77 -3.10
C MET A 71 15.74 14.36 -1.74
N THR A 72 15.16 15.53 -1.44
CA THR A 72 15.35 16.18 -0.14
C THR A 72 14.57 15.41 0.93
N ARG A 73 15.07 15.49 2.18
CA ARG A 73 14.52 14.76 3.33
C ARG A 73 13.00 14.89 3.49
#